data_AF-A0A7J7EY16-F1
#
_entry.id   AF-A0A7J7EY16-F1
#
_cell.length_a   1.000
_cell.length_b   1.000
_cell.length_c   1.000
_cell.angle_alpha   90.00
_cell.angle_beta   90.00
_cell.angle_gamma   90.00
#
_symmetry.space_group_name_H-M   'P 1'
#
loop_
_entity.id
_entity.type
_entity.pdbx_description
1 polymer ?
#
loop_
_entity_poly.entity_id
_entity_poly.type
_entity_poly.pdbx_seq_one_letter_code
_entity_poly.pdbx_strand_id
1 'polypeptide(L)'
;MTQPRRKSAVSDFRIHQSQLPFLRQLDKASIPTVPHQMNQCRATGISRDNRHQRRKTRGKRKPTTSSSSTSPAAVPPTRRSALPRTHSPRAGRQQEAPCLGAGRGAFSQGSECCTRKTRIIDVVYNASSNELVRTKSLVRTCIVRVDSTPCRQWYGSHCAMPLGRKKGAKLTPEEEEILNKKPSKKIQKKYDERKKNANISSLL
;
A
#
# COMPACT_ATOMS: atom_id res chain seq x y z
N MET A 1 47.35 26.20 -4.61
CA MET A 1 48.59 26.04 -3.85
C MET A 1 48.27 25.22 -2.62
N THR A 2 48.93 24.09 -2.49
CA THR A 2 48.65 23.01 -1.53
C THR A 2 49.77 22.98 -0.49
N GLN A 3 49.47 22.46 0.70
CA GLN A 3 50.35 21.98 1.81
C GLN A 3 50.48 22.90 3.04
N PRO A 4 50.82 22.39 4.26
CA PRO A 4 50.86 20.98 4.73
C PRO A 4 50.25 20.75 6.15
N ARG A 5 50.04 19.46 6.45
CA ARG A 5 49.84 18.90 7.81
C ARG A 5 51.11 19.00 8.66
N ARG A 6 50.99 19.35 9.95
CA ARG A 6 52.03 19.10 10.97
C ARG A 6 51.57 18.00 11.94
N LYS A 7 52.44 16.99 12.11
CA LYS A 7 52.41 15.94 13.15
C LYS A 7 53.28 16.37 14.34
N SER A 8 53.13 15.63 15.45
CA SER A 8 53.88 15.59 16.72
C SER A 8 53.17 16.31 17.88
N ALA A 9 53.19 15.86 19.13
CA ALA A 9 54.08 14.91 19.79
C ALA A 9 53.35 14.11 20.89
N VAL A 10 53.88 12.90 21.12
CA VAL A 10 53.67 12.04 22.29
C VAL A 10 54.34 12.70 23.49
N SER A 11 53.70 12.69 24.66
CA SER A 11 54.40 12.86 25.93
C SER A 11 53.75 11.99 27.01
N ASP A 12 54.63 11.28 27.69
CA ASP A 12 54.41 10.21 28.63
C ASP A 12 53.86 10.70 29.97
N PHE A 13 52.96 9.91 30.57
CA PHE A 13 52.75 9.96 32.02
C PHE A 13 52.79 8.55 32.59
N ARG A 14 53.97 8.20 33.10
CA ARG A 14 54.30 6.98 33.81
C ARG A 14 54.18 7.32 35.30
N ILE A 15 53.23 6.73 36.02
CA ILE A 15 53.20 6.76 37.49
C ILE A 15 53.35 5.34 38.02
N HIS A 16 54.26 5.26 38.98
CA HIS A 16 54.89 4.11 39.61
C HIS A 16 53.93 3.10 40.26
N GLN A 17 54.29 1.82 40.15
CA GLN A 17 53.84 0.76 41.06
C GLN A 17 54.36 1.01 42.48
N SER A 18 53.61 0.56 43.50
CA SER A 18 54.13 -0.43 44.47
C SER A 18 53.08 -0.86 45.52
N GLN A 19 53.13 -2.16 45.88
CA GLN A 19 52.74 -2.81 47.17
C GLN A 19 51.23 -3.10 47.38
N LEU A 20 50.71 -4.31 47.70
CA LEU A 20 51.22 -5.66 48.03
C LEU A 20 50.10 -6.73 47.77
N PRO A 21 50.44 -8.04 47.71
CA PRO A 21 49.57 -9.16 47.31
C PRO A 21 49.10 -10.03 48.50
N PHE A 22 47.92 -10.69 48.45
CA PHE A 22 47.71 -12.01 49.08
C PHE A 22 46.34 -12.66 48.76
N LEU A 23 46.36 -13.99 48.62
CA LEU A 23 45.27 -15.01 48.57
C LEU A 23 44.43 -15.09 47.28
N ARG A 24 44.77 -15.98 46.32
CA ARG A 24 44.46 -17.44 46.27
C ARG A 24 43.00 -17.74 46.64
N GLN A 25 42.11 -18.12 45.71
CA GLN A 25 42.04 -19.38 44.94
C GLN A 25 40.80 -20.15 45.41
N LEU A 26 39.66 -20.02 44.72
CA LEU A 26 38.60 -21.03 44.73
C LEU A 26 37.93 -21.12 43.34
N ASP A 27 38.16 -22.29 42.75
CA ASP A 27 37.24 -23.13 42.01
C ASP A 27 36.77 -22.73 40.61
N LYS A 28 37.42 -23.41 39.67
CA LYS A 28 36.93 -23.78 38.34
C LYS A 28 35.59 -24.52 38.47
N ALA A 29 34.49 -23.77 38.51
CA ALA A 29 33.18 -24.35 38.20
C ALA A 29 33.13 -24.62 36.69
N SER A 30 33.08 -25.90 36.35
CA SER A 30 32.67 -26.44 35.06
C SER A 30 31.49 -25.65 34.51
N ILE A 31 31.73 -24.86 33.44
CA ILE A 31 30.66 -24.32 32.62
C ILE A 31 30.04 -25.53 31.93
N PRO A 32 28.77 -25.91 32.19
CA PRO A 32 28.14 -26.95 31.40
C PRO A 32 28.10 -26.44 29.96
N THR A 33 28.80 -27.13 29.07
CA THR A 33 28.64 -27.00 27.63
C THR A 33 27.17 -27.18 27.33
N VAL A 34 26.48 -26.05 27.11
CA VAL A 34 25.11 -26.05 26.60
C VAL A 34 25.16 -26.90 25.35
N PRO A 35 24.40 -28.01 25.25
CA PRO A 35 24.37 -28.77 24.02
C PRO A 35 24.02 -27.77 22.93
N HIS A 36 24.89 -27.70 21.92
CA HIS A 36 24.67 -26.94 20.70
C HIS A 36 23.26 -27.32 20.24
N GLN A 37 22.28 -26.46 20.58
CA GLN A 37 20.93 -26.62 20.11
C GLN A 37 21.08 -26.56 18.62
N MET A 38 21.01 -27.71 17.97
CA MET A 38 20.87 -27.80 16.54
C MET A 38 19.78 -26.79 16.22
N ASN A 39 20.19 -25.73 15.52
CA ASN A 39 19.31 -24.66 15.13
C ASN A 39 18.10 -25.33 14.51
N GLN A 40 17.03 -25.45 15.29
CA GLN A 40 15.74 -25.73 14.75
C GLN A 40 15.49 -24.47 13.94
N CYS A 41 15.75 -24.55 12.64
CA CYS A 41 15.15 -23.69 11.65
C CYS A 41 13.64 -23.90 11.77
N ARG A 42 13.05 -23.40 12.86
CA ARG A 42 11.63 -23.20 13.02
C ARG A 42 11.34 -22.12 12.01
N ALA A 43 10.93 -22.51 10.82
CA ALA A 43 10.15 -21.62 9.98
C ALA A 43 8.87 -21.30 10.78
N THR A 44 8.94 -20.28 11.64
CA THR A 44 7.87 -19.76 12.50
C THR A 44 6.87 -18.92 11.69
N GLY A 45 6.55 -19.38 10.48
CA GLY A 45 5.71 -18.67 9.53
C GLY A 45 4.34 -19.31 9.35
N ILE A 46 3.38 -18.51 8.92
CA ILE A 46 2.08 -19.00 8.46
C ILE A 46 2.33 -19.91 7.24
N SER A 47 1.78 -21.13 7.25
CA SER A 47 1.93 -22.11 6.17
C SER A 47 0.66 -22.19 5.32
N ARG A 48 0.82 -22.31 3.99
CA ARG A 48 -0.30 -22.55 3.05
C ARG A 48 -0.61 -24.04 2.84
N ASP A 49 0.08 -24.94 3.53
CA ASP A 49 -0.12 -26.37 3.36
C ASP A 49 -1.49 -26.83 3.89
N ASN A 50 -2.01 -27.97 3.42
CA ASN A 50 -3.29 -28.52 3.87
C ASN A 50 -3.13 -29.67 4.89
N ARG A 51 -1.89 -29.99 5.29
CA ARG A 51 -1.58 -31.16 6.11
C ARG A 51 -1.96 -30.96 7.56
N HIS A 52 -2.02 -29.70 8.01
CA HIS A 52 -2.51 -29.33 9.34
C HIS A 52 -4.05 -29.45 9.47
N GLN A 53 -4.78 -29.43 8.35
CA GLN A 53 -6.24 -29.60 8.29
C GLN A 53 -6.66 -31.06 8.55
N ARG A 54 -7.92 -31.27 8.95
CA ARG A 54 -8.50 -32.62 9.14
C ARG A 54 -8.76 -33.31 7.79
N ARG A 55 -8.91 -34.64 7.81
CA ARG A 55 -9.40 -35.41 6.65
C ARG A 55 -10.87 -35.09 6.38
N LYS A 56 -11.37 -35.41 5.19
CA LYS A 56 -12.82 -35.35 4.86
C LYS A 56 -13.65 -36.22 5.82
N THR A 57 -13.08 -37.33 6.30
CA THR A 57 -13.64 -38.19 7.36
C THR A 57 -13.51 -37.63 8.78
N ARG A 58 -13.08 -36.37 8.95
CA ARG A 58 -12.85 -35.66 10.22
C ARG A 58 -11.71 -36.22 11.12
N GLY A 59 -11.08 -37.33 10.73
CA GLY A 59 -9.91 -37.87 11.42
C GLY A 59 -8.71 -36.90 11.44
N LYS A 60 -8.00 -36.84 12.57
CA LYS A 60 -6.80 -36.03 12.76
C LYS A 60 -5.65 -36.59 11.89
N ARG A 61 -4.91 -35.72 11.21
CA ARG A 61 -3.67 -36.08 10.50
C ARG A 61 -2.49 -35.87 11.44
N LYS A 62 -1.61 -36.89 11.55
CA LYS A 62 -0.31 -36.76 12.19
C LYS A 62 0.65 -36.08 11.20
N PRO A 63 1.30 -34.96 11.55
CA PRO A 63 2.32 -34.35 10.70
C PRO A 63 3.49 -35.32 10.49
N THR A 64 3.88 -35.55 9.24
CA THR A 64 4.98 -36.47 8.89
C THR A 64 6.29 -35.75 8.62
N THR A 65 6.24 -34.47 8.25
CA THR A 65 7.43 -33.63 8.00
C THR A 65 7.22 -32.26 8.63
N SER A 66 8.32 -31.51 8.79
CA SER A 66 8.27 -30.08 9.09
C SER A 66 7.70 -29.28 7.91
N SER A 67 7.34 -28.02 8.18
CA SER A 67 6.90 -27.04 7.18
C SER A 67 8.04 -26.70 6.20
N SER A 68 7.73 -26.74 4.90
CA SER A 68 8.71 -26.46 3.83
C SER A 68 8.84 -24.97 3.53
N SER A 69 10.02 -24.54 3.10
CA SER A 69 10.31 -23.19 2.58
C SER A 69 9.54 -22.85 1.29
N THR A 70 8.93 -23.83 0.63
CA THR A 70 8.14 -23.63 -0.61
C THR A 70 6.69 -23.21 -0.33
N SER A 71 6.18 -23.39 0.89
CA SER A 71 4.78 -23.06 1.23
C SER A 71 4.59 -21.92 2.27
N PRO A 72 5.43 -20.88 2.34
CA PRO A 72 5.21 -19.77 3.25
C PRO A 72 4.03 -18.91 2.79
N ALA A 73 3.25 -18.43 3.75
CA ALA A 73 2.29 -17.36 3.56
C ALA A 73 2.83 -16.07 4.19
N ALA A 74 2.62 -14.94 3.51
CA ALA A 74 2.80 -13.63 4.09
C ALA A 74 1.50 -13.17 4.78
N VAL A 75 1.64 -12.33 5.80
CA VAL A 75 0.50 -11.62 6.40
C VAL A 75 -0.11 -10.70 5.35
N PRO A 76 -1.45 -10.73 5.13
CA PRO A 76 -2.08 -9.86 4.15
C PRO A 76 -1.98 -8.39 4.57
N PRO A 77 -1.62 -7.46 3.66
CA PRO A 77 -1.58 -6.05 3.99
C PRO A 77 -3.00 -5.49 4.14
N THR A 78 -3.25 -4.78 5.23
CA THR A 78 -4.49 -4.00 5.40
C THR A 78 -4.36 -2.67 4.67
N ARG A 79 -4.83 -2.61 3.42
CA ARG A 79 -4.90 -1.36 2.66
C ARG A 79 -5.96 -0.45 3.25
N ARG A 80 -5.62 0.76 3.66
CA ARG A 80 -6.59 1.78 4.11
C ARG A 80 -6.73 2.90 3.09
N SER A 81 -7.91 3.54 3.08
CA SER A 81 -8.09 4.83 2.38
C SER A 81 -7.30 5.91 3.12
N ALA A 82 -6.05 6.11 2.71
CA ALA A 82 -5.08 6.98 3.36
C ALA A 82 -4.03 7.44 2.33
N LEU A 83 -3.07 8.27 2.77
CA LEU A 83 -1.94 8.67 1.93
C LEU A 83 -1.24 7.44 1.34
N PRO A 84 -0.79 7.52 0.07
CA PRO A 84 -0.17 6.40 -0.61
C PRO A 84 1.08 5.95 0.13
N ARG A 85 1.08 4.69 0.59
CA ARG A 85 2.22 4.08 1.26
C ARG A 85 2.42 2.67 0.71
N THR A 86 3.62 2.41 0.21
CA THR A 86 3.99 1.13 -0.40
C THR A 86 5.34 0.70 0.18
N HIS A 87 5.46 -0.58 0.54
CA HIS A 87 6.74 -1.16 0.92
C HIS A 87 7.21 -2.12 -0.17
N SER A 88 8.48 -2.00 -0.56
CA SER A 88 9.11 -2.94 -1.49
C SER A 88 9.59 -4.17 -0.72
N PRO A 89 9.12 -5.39 -1.03
CA PRO A 89 9.57 -6.60 -0.37
C PRO A 89 10.97 -6.96 -0.85
N ARG A 90 11.84 -7.41 0.08
CA ARG A 90 13.18 -7.91 -0.25
C ARG A 90 13.10 -9.40 -0.61
N ALA A 91 12.73 -9.72 -1.85
CA ALA A 91 12.93 -11.07 -2.39
C ALA A 91 13.16 -11.05 -3.92
N GLY A 92 13.96 -12.00 -4.41
CA GLY A 92 14.68 -11.93 -5.70
C GLY A 92 13.88 -12.17 -6.99
N ARG A 93 12.55 -12.35 -6.96
CA ARG A 93 11.69 -12.39 -8.16
C ARG A 93 10.60 -11.32 -8.11
N GLN A 94 10.10 -10.96 -9.30
CA GLN A 94 9.07 -9.95 -9.53
C GLN A 94 7.91 -10.12 -8.54
N GLN A 95 7.78 -9.14 -7.64
CA GLN A 95 6.77 -9.16 -6.59
C GLN A 95 5.92 -7.90 -6.67
N GLU A 96 4.62 -8.11 -6.45
CA GLU A 96 3.70 -7.02 -6.23
C GLU A 96 4.00 -6.38 -4.88
N ALA A 97 4.33 -5.09 -4.89
CA ALA A 97 4.59 -4.35 -3.67
C ALA A 97 3.29 -4.22 -2.85
N PRO A 98 3.26 -4.67 -1.58
CA PRO A 98 2.11 -4.46 -0.72
C PRO A 98 1.89 -2.96 -0.52
N CYS A 99 0.74 -2.50 -1.00
CA CYS A 99 0.21 -1.19 -0.68
C CYS A 99 -0.42 -1.25 0.73
N LEU A 100 -0.09 -0.29 1.59
CA LEU A 100 -0.68 -0.12 2.92
C LEU A 100 -1.69 1.03 2.95
N GLY A 101 -1.50 2.03 2.10
CA GLY A 101 -2.42 3.15 1.95
C GLY A 101 -2.61 3.50 0.48
N ALA A 102 -3.84 3.74 0.07
CA ALA A 102 -4.18 4.25 -1.26
C ALA A 102 -5.27 5.31 -1.15
N GLY A 103 -4.96 6.55 -1.54
CA GLY A 103 -5.90 7.68 -1.52
C GLY A 103 -6.46 8.04 -2.90
N ARG A 104 -5.87 7.50 -3.96
CA ARG A 104 -6.26 7.71 -5.36
C ARG A 104 -6.26 6.39 -6.12
N GLY A 105 -7.19 6.25 -7.05
CA GLY A 105 -7.31 5.09 -7.93
C GLY A 105 -7.65 5.52 -9.35
N ALA A 106 -7.42 4.63 -10.32
CA ALA A 106 -7.94 4.80 -11.68
C ALA A 106 -9.32 4.16 -11.74
N PHE A 107 -10.35 4.98 -12.02
CA PHE A 107 -11.72 4.52 -12.15
C PHE A 107 -12.21 4.77 -13.57
N SER A 108 -12.98 3.83 -14.09
CA SER A 108 -13.54 3.87 -15.44
C SER A 108 -15.05 4.06 -15.38
N GLN A 109 -15.56 5.03 -16.14
CA GLN A 109 -16.96 5.21 -16.44
C GLN A 109 -17.27 4.46 -17.73
N GLY A 110 -17.82 3.24 -17.58
CA GLY A 110 -17.97 2.29 -18.69
C GLY A 110 -18.91 2.75 -19.81
N SER A 111 -19.95 3.54 -19.49
CA SER A 111 -20.90 4.05 -20.49
C SER A 111 -20.26 5.00 -21.51
N GLU A 112 -19.26 5.75 -21.08
CA GLU A 112 -18.60 6.80 -21.87
C GLU A 112 -17.14 6.43 -22.21
N CYS A 113 -16.73 5.20 -21.89
CA CYS A 113 -15.37 4.70 -22.06
C CYS A 113 -14.28 5.65 -21.52
N CYS A 114 -14.57 6.35 -20.42
CA CYS A 114 -13.68 7.36 -19.84
C CYS A 114 -13.01 6.82 -18.59
N THR A 115 -11.67 6.78 -18.57
CA THR A 115 -10.89 6.41 -17.37
C THR A 115 -10.15 7.61 -16.82
N ARG A 116 -10.31 7.88 -15.52
CA ARG A 116 -9.65 8.99 -14.84
C ARG A 116 -9.09 8.58 -13.48
N LYS A 117 -7.99 9.23 -13.09
CA LYS A 117 -7.43 9.12 -11.75
C LYS A 117 -8.24 10.01 -10.82
N THR A 118 -8.91 9.42 -9.85
CA THR A 118 -9.78 10.14 -8.91
C THR A 118 -9.39 9.81 -7.47
N ARG A 119 -9.84 10.62 -6.51
CA ARG A 119 -9.63 10.34 -5.09
C ARG A 119 -10.70 9.39 -4.58
N ILE A 120 -10.28 8.48 -3.71
CA ILE A 120 -11.19 7.63 -2.93
C ILE A 120 -11.61 8.43 -1.70
N ILE A 121 -12.91 8.60 -1.50
CA ILE A 121 -13.45 9.35 -0.36
C ILE A 121 -13.71 8.39 0.79
N ASP A 122 -14.53 7.37 0.55
CA ASP A 122 -14.91 6.41 1.59
C ASP A 122 -15.24 5.02 1.03
N VAL A 123 -15.23 4.03 1.91
CA VAL A 123 -15.75 2.69 1.64
C VAL A 123 -17.18 2.63 2.17
N VAL A 124 -18.15 2.32 1.30
CA VAL A 124 -19.57 2.31 1.66
C VAL A 124 -20.05 0.91 2.00
N TYR A 125 -19.58 -0.09 1.25
CA TYR A 125 -20.04 -1.46 1.40
C TYR A 125 -18.96 -2.47 1.03
N ASN A 126 -18.99 -3.61 1.70
CA ASN A 126 -18.18 -4.78 1.39
C ASN A 126 -19.01 -6.05 1.59
N ALA A 127 -18.92 -7.00 0.64
CA ALA A 127 -19.74 -8.21 0.65
C ALA A 127 -19.30 -9.23 1.72
N SER A 128 -18.00 -9.35 1.98
CA SER A 128 -17.49 -10.42 2.85
C SER A 128 -17.63 -10.11 4.34
N SER A 129 -17.42 -8.85 4.74
CA SER A 129 -17.49 -8.45 6.14
C SER A 129 -17.70 -6.94 6.30
N ASN A 130 -18.53 -6.57 7.28
CA ASN A 130 -18.84 -5.17 7.59
C ASN A 130 -17.74 -4.47 8.43
N GLU A 131 -16.88 -5.24 9.12
CA GLU A 131 -15.74 -4.67 9.84
C GLU A 131 -14.80 -3.87 8.93
N LEU A 132 -14.68 -4.31 7.67
CA LEU A 132 -13.83 -3.62 6.68
C LEU A 132 -14.39 -2.27 6.24
N VAL A 133 -15.70 -2.05 6.39
CA VAL A 133 -16.35 -0.75 6.14
C VAL A 133 -15.99 0.20 7.29
N ARG A 134 -16.09 -0.27 8.54
CA ARG A 134 -15.77 0.52 9.75
C ARG A 134 -14.31 0.99 9.75
N THR A 135 -13.39 0.13 9.33
CA THR A 135 -11.96 0.45 9.26
C THR A 135 -11.52 1.09 7.95
N LYS A 136 -12.44 1.36 7.02
CA LYS A 136 -12.17 1.93 5.68
C LYS A 136 -11.07 1.18 4.93
N SER A 137 -11.16 -0.14 4.95
CA SER A 137 -10.18 -1.04 4.34
C SER A 137 -10.54 -1.38 2.89
N LEU A 138 -9.55 -1.28 2.00
CA LEU A 138 -9.70 -1.45 0.56
C LEU A 138 -9.37 -2.89 0.16
N VAL A 139 -10.40 -3.65 -0.19
CA VAL A 139 -10.32 -5.04 -0.66
C VAL A 139 -10.89 -5.11 -2.08
N ARG A 140 -10.49 -6.13 -2.85
CA ARG A 140 -11.14 -6.41 -4.13
C ARG A 140 -12.64 -6.59 -3.88
N THR A 141 -13.48 -6.00 -4.75
CA THR A 141 -14.95 -5.95 -4.70
C THR A 141 -15.62 -4.97 -3.72
N CYS A 142 -14.86 -4.18 -2.95
CA CYS A 142 -15.48 -3.15 -2.12
C CYS A 142 -16.17 -2.06 -2.97
N ILE A 143 -17.33 -1.58 -2.50
CA ILE A 143 -18.04 -0.45 -3.10
C ILE A 143 -17.56 0.82 -2.41
N VAL A 144 -17.03 1.75 -3.20
CA VAL A 144 -16.39 2.97 -2.72
C VAL A 144 -17.11 4.22 -3.24
N ARG A 145 -17.10 5.27 -2.43
CA ARG A 145 -17.48 6.61 -2.85
C ARG A 145 -16.27 7.31 -3.44
N VAL A 146 -16.43 7.79 -4.67
CA VAL A 146 -15.36 8.37 -5.47
C VAL A 146 -15.65 9.85 -5.76
N ASP A 147 -14.61 10.66 -5.85
CA ASP A 147 -14.72 12.05 -6.33
C ASP A 147 -15.12 12.10 -7.82
N SER A 148 -16.20 12.84 -8.12
CA SER A 148 -16.75 12.97 -9.48
C SER A 148 -16.13 14.10 -10.31
N THR A 149 -15.39 15.01 -9.68
CA THR A 149 -14.80 16.21 -10.33
C THR A 149 -14.06 15.90 -11.65
N PRO A 150 -13.12 14.94 -11.72
CA PRO A 150 -12.37 14.70 -12.96
C PRO A 150 -13.23 14.10 -14.09
N CYS A 151 -14.26 13.31 -13.77
CA CYS A 151 -15.20 12.81 -14.78
C CYS A 151 -16.12 13.94 -15.26
N ARG A 152 -16.60 14.79 -14.35
CA ARG A 152 -17.44 15.95 -14.66
C ARG A 152 -16.74 16.96 -15.58
N GLN A 153 -15.48 17.29 -15.29
CA GLN A 153 -14.65 18.18 -16.12
C GLN A 153 -14.45 17.62 -17.53
N TRP A 154 -14.22 16.31 -17.63
CA TRP A 154 -14.13 15.64 -18.93
C TRP A 154 -15.44 15.73 -19.71
N TYR A 155 -16.56 15.46 -19.05
CA TYR A 155 -17.88 15.53 -19.68
C TYR A 155 -18.20 16.94 -20.19
N GLY A 156 -17.94 17.97 -19.37
CA GLY A 156 -18.09 19.37 -19.76
C GLY A 156 -17.26 19.74 -20.99
N SER A 157 -16.02 19.24 -21.07
CA SER A 157 -15.14 19.45 -22.22
C SER A 157 -15.56 18.63 -23.46
N HIS A 158 -16.13 17.45 -23.26
CA HIS A 158 -16.46 16.51 -24.35
C HIS A 158 -17.80 16.81 -25.03
N CYS A 159 -18.81 17.16 -24.23
CA CYS A 159 -20.18 17.40 -24.67
C CYS A 159 -20.56 18.88 -24.72
N ALA A 160 -19.70 19.78 -24.21
CA ALA A 160 -19.99 21.22 -24.07
C ALA A 160 -21.34 21.47 -23.35
N MET A 161 -21.60 20.68 -22.30
CA MET A 161 -22.80 20.75 -21.46
C MET A 161 -22.40 20.76 -19.98
N PRO A 162 -22.97 21.69 -19.17
CA PRO A 162 -22.74 21.67 -17.73
C PRO A 162 -23.51 20.51 -17.08
N LEU A 163 -22.83 19.70 -16.26
CA LEU A 163 -23.40 18.55 -15.55
C LEU A 163 -23.37 18.77 -14.02
N GLY A 164 -24.35 18.22 -13.30
CA GLY A 164 -24.28 18.02 -11.84
C GLY A 164 -24.31 19.30 -11.00
N ARG A 165 -24.93 20.37 -11.51
CA ARG A 165 -25.06 21.65 -10.82
C ARG A 165 -26.47 21.82 -10.27
N LYS A 166 -26.57 22.25 -9.01
CA LYS A 166 -27.85 22.72 -8.45
C LYS A 166 -28.30 23.96 -9.23
N LYS A 167 -29.60 24.04 -9.53
CA LYS A 167 -30.20 25.21 -10.19
C LYS A 167 -29.83 26.48 -9.40
N GLY A 168 -29.15 27.42 -10.06
CA GLY A 168 -28.73 28.70 -9.48
C GLY A 168 -27.29 28.77 -8.92
N ALA A 169 -26.51 27.69 -8.96
CA ALA A 169 -25.11 27.73 -8.53
C ALA A 169 -24.19 28.34 -9.61
N LYS A 170 -23.39 29.35 -9.25
CA LYS A 170 -22.42 30.01 -10.15
C LYS A 170 -21.38 29.02 -10.69
N LEU A 171 -20.96 29.21 -11.94
CA LEU A 171 -19.89 28.39 -12.52
C LEU A 171 -18.52 28.78 -11.95
N THR A 172 -17.64 27.78 -11.89
CA THR A 172 -16.24 28.01 -11.54
C THR A 172 -15.57 28.60 -12.78
N PRO A 173 -14.65 29.57 -12.63
CA PRO A 173 -14.09 30.32 -13.76
C PRO A 173 -13.50 29.38 -14.83
N GLU A 174 -12.82 28.31 -14.42
CA GLU A 174 -12.25 27.30 -15.32
C GLU A 174 -13.31 26.54 -16.15
N GLU A 175 -14.48 26.25 -15.58
CA GLU A 175 -15.55 25.54 -16.29
C GLU A 175 -16.32 26.50 -17.23
N GLU A 176 -16.47 27.78 -16.84
CA GLU A 176 -17.05 28.83 -17.70
C GLU A 176 -16.19 29.07 -18.93
N GLU A 177 -14.87 29.16 -18.78
CA GLU A 177 -13.96 29.36 -19.91
C GLU A 177 -14.03 28.21 -20.91
N ILE A 178 -14.16 26.96 -20.44
CA ILE A 178 -14.26 25.81 -21.33
C ILE A 178 -15.59 25.82 -22.10
N LEU A 179 -16.69 26.19 -21.43
CA LEU A 179 -18.03 26.20 -22.03
C LEU A 179 -18.27 27.43 -22.93
N ASN A 180 -17.68 28.58 -22.61
CA ASN A 180 -17.89 29.85 -23.33
C ASN A 180 -16.90 30.06 -24.48
N LYS A 181 -15.94 29.16 -24.68
CA LYS A 181 -15.06 29.17 -25.85
C LYS A 181 -15.89 29.05 -27.12
N LYS A 182 -15.91 30.12 -27.94
CA LYS A 182 -16.56 30.13 -29.25
C LYS A 182 -15.85 29.13 -30.18
N PRO A 183 -16.45 27.97 -30.50
CA PRO A 183 -15.79 26.99 -31.34
C PRO A 183 -15.93 27.35 -32.83
N SER A 184 -15.06 26.78 -33.66
CA SER A 184 -15.21 26.89 -35.12
C SER A 184 -16.45 26.12 -35.59
N LYS A 185 -16.99 26.48 -36.78
CA LYS A 185 -18.22 25.86 -37.32
C LYS A 185 -18.16 24.32 -37.40
N LYS A 186 -16.98 23.75 -37.72
CA LYS A 186 -16.77 22.29 -37.78
C LYS A 186 -16.85 21.65 -36.38
N ILE A 187 -16.30 22.32 -35.37
CA ILE A 187 -16.32 21.85 -33.98
C ILE A 187 -17.72 21.98 -33.39
N GLN A 188 -18.45 23.05 -33.70
CA GLN A 188 -19.83 23.22 -33.28
C GLN A 188 -20.71 22.06 -33.78
N LYS A 189 -20.63 21.72 -35.08
CA LYS A 189 -21.35 20.58 -35.65
C LYS A 189 -21.05 19.27 -34.91
N LYS A 190 -19.79 19.04 -34.55
CA LYS A 190 -19.37 17.86 -33.77
C LYS A 190 -19.97 17.83 -32.36
N TYR A 191 -20.08 18.98 -31.68
CA TYR A 191 -20.76 19.06 -30.39
C TYR A 191 -22.25 18.83 -30.52
N ASP A 192 -22.90 19.40 -31.54
CA ASP A 192 -24.33 19.23 -31.77
C ASP A 192 -24.69 17.76 -32.06
N GLU A 193 -23.83 17.04 -32.78
CA GLU A 193 -23.96 15.59 -32.98
C GLU A 193 -23.85 14.80 -31.66
N ARG A 194 -22.90 15.16 -30.78
CA ARG A 194 -22.73 14.50 -29.47
C ARG A 194 -23.87 14.77 -28.51
N LYS A 195 -24.41 15.99 -28.51
CA LYS A 195 -25.52 16.40 -27.64
C LYS A 195 -26.78 15.54 -27.85
N LYS A 196 -27.00 15.03 -29.07
CA LYS A 196 -28.13 14.12 -29.36
C LYS A 196 -28.09 12.83 -28.54
N ASN A 197 -26.88 12.35 -28.23
CA ASN A 197 -26.65 11.12 -27.48
C ASN A 197 -26.25 11.39 -26.01
N ALA A 198 -26.30 12.64 -25.57
CA ALA A 198 -25.82 13.08 -24.26
C ALA A 198 -26.84 12.87 -23.11
N ASN A 199 -27.76 11.91 -23.25
CA ASN A 199 -28.76 11.61 -22.23
C ASN A 199 -28.15 10.74 -21.13
N ILE A 200 -28.19 11.23 -19.89
CA ILE A 200 -27.69 10.52 -18.71
C ILE A 200 -28.86 10.06 -17.84
N SER A 201 -28.74 8.86 -17.26
CA SER A 201 -29.69 8.31 -16.30
C SER A 201 -29.83 9.20 -15.06
N SER A 202 -31.04 9.34 -14.53
CA SER A 202 -31.32 10.13 -13.32
C SER A 202 -30.63 9.61 -12.05
N LEU A 203 -30.15 8.35 -12.06
CA LEU A 203 -29.45 7.74 -10.94
C LEU A 203 -27.96 8.13 -10.85
N LEU A 204 -27.42 8.80 -11.89
CA LEU A 204 -26.04 9.29 -11.97
C LEU A 204 -25.97 10.79 -11.68
#